data_AF-A0A5R9LSB2-F1
#
_entry.id   AF-A0A5R9LSB2-F1
#
_cell.length_a   1.000
_cell.length_b   1.000
_cell.length_c   1.000
_cell.angle_alpha   90.00
_cell.angle_beta   90.00
_cell.angle_gamma   90.00
#
_symmetry.space_group_name_H-M   'P 1'
#
loop_
_entity.id
_entity.type
_entity.pdbx_description
1 polymer ?
#
loop_
_entity_poly.entity_id
_entity_poly.type
_entity_poly.pdbx_seq_one_letter_code
_entity_poly.pdbx_strand_id
1 'polypeptide(L)'
;MSDQRNSKVEAAFFNVEDAATYLGISTNTLYVWRHRRQGPPSFRMGPGGRVMYRRDLLDTWLTEQQEADSRSNTALSPLMKAPQRRSPRRAA
;
A
#
# COMPACT_ATOMS: atom_id res chain seq x y z
N MET A 1 -33.60 13.27 -17.58
CA MET A 1 -32.54 13.39 -16.55
C MET A 1 -33.06 12.75 -15.27
N SER A 2 -32.84 11.45 -15.11
CA SER A 2 -33.18 10.73 -13.88
C SER A 2 -32.09 9.68 -13.66
N ASP A 3 -30.95 10.16 -13.20
CA ASP A 3 -29.86 9.32 -12.69
C ASP A 3 -30.25 8.90 -11.27
N GLN A 4 -30.98 7.79 -11.15
CA GLN A 4 -31.40 7.29 -9.85
C GLN A 4 -31.16 5.77 -9.71
N ARG A 5 -30.29 5.47 -8.73
CA ARG A 5 -30.12 4.19 -8.00
C ARG A 5 -29.19 3.15 -8.63
N ASN A 6 -27.92 3.49 -8.80
CA ASN A 6 -26.89 2.49 -8.50
C ASN A 6 -26.35 2.78 -7.09
N SER A 7 -27.11 2.37 -6.07
CA SER A 7 -26.69 2.42 -4.67
C SER A 7 -25.57 1.40 -4.44
N LYS A 8 -24.37 1.79 -4.89
CA LYS A 8 -23.11 1.76 -4.14
C LYS A 8 -22.87 0.50 -3.30
N VAL A 9 -22.93 -0.68 -3.90
CA VAL A 9 -21.95 -1.69 -3.51
C VAL A 9 -20.66 -1.25 -4.20
N GLU A 10 -19.90 -0.34 -3.58
CA GLU A 10 -18.51 -0.15 -3.98
C GLU A 10 -17.89 -1.55 -4.01
N ALA A 11 -17.39 -1.98 -5.16
CA ALA A 11 -16.88 -3.32 -5.32
C ALA A 11 -15.88 -3.58 -4.19
N ALA A 12 -16.27 -4.44 -3.24
CA ALA A 12 -15.47 -4.69 -2.04
C ALA A 12 -14.14 -5.36 -2.41
N PHE A 13 -14.07 -5.92 -3.61
CA PHE A 13 -12.93 -6.64 -4.14
C PHE A 13 -12.51 -6.11 -5.52
N PHE A 14 -11.21 -5.93 -5.68
CA PHE A 14 -10.56 -5.59 -6.94
C PHE A 14 -9.74 -6.77 -7.43
N ASN A 15 -9.76 -7.01 -8.74
CA ASN A 15 -8.77 -7.88 -9.36
C ASN A 15 -7.42 -7.14 -9.49
N VAL A 16 -6.39 -7.78 -10.03
CA VAL A 16 -5.04 -7.16 -10.15
C VAL A 16 -5.05 -5.90 -11.03
N GLU A 17 -5.82 -5.89 -12.12
CA GLU A 17 -5.92 -4.74 -13.03
C GLU A 17 -6.65 -3.59 -12.33
N ASP A 18 -7.81 -3.85 -11.73
CA ASP A 18 -8.57 -2.82 -11.01
C ASP A 18 -7.77 -2.25 -9.84
N ALA A 19 -7.04 -3.08 -9.10
CA ALA A 19 -6.19 -2.64 -8.00
C ALA A 19 -5.01 -1.79 -8.50
N ALA A 20 -4.39 -2.16 -9.63
CA ALA A 20 -3.33 -1.35 -10.23
C ALA A 20 -3.85 0.01 -10.70
N THR A 21 -5.01 0.03 -11.36
CA THR A 21 -5.71 1.27 -11.75
C THR A 21 -6.06 2.12 -10.54
N TYR A 22 -6.59 1.51 -9.48
CA TYR A 22 -6.94 2.19 -8.24
C TYR A 22 -5.72 2.86 -7.58
N LEU A 23 -4.58 2.17 -7.55
CA LEU A 23 -3.33 2.67 -7.00
C LEU A 23 -2.59 3.64 -7.95
N GLY A 24 -3.04 3.79 -9.19
CA GLY A 24 -2.37 4.62 -10.20
C GLY A 24 -1.01 4.07 -10.66
N ILE A 25 -0.81 2.75 -10.60
CA ILE A 25 0.43 2.07 -11.02
C ILE A 25 0.18 1.08 -12.15
N SER A 26 1.25 0.61 -12.81
CA SER A 26 1.11 -0.43 -13.82
C SER A 26 0.81 -1.80 -13.19
N THR A 27 0.00 -2.62 -13.85
CA THR A 27 -0.26 -4.01 -13.43
C THR A 27 1.03 -4.81 -13.28
N ASN A 28 2.02 -4.57 -14.15
CA ASN A 28 3.35 -5.20 -14.06
C ASN A 28 4.07 -4.84 -12.76
N THR A 29 4.03 -3.58 -12.35
CA THR A 29 4.58 -3.13 -11.05
C THR A 29 3.92 -3.88 -9.89
N LEU A 30 2.60 -4.01 -9.92
CA LEU A 30 1.86 -4.74 -8.88
C LEU A 30 2.20 -6.24 -8.87
N TYR A 31 2.43 -6.86 -10.04
CA TYR A 31 2.94 -8.23 -10.13
C TYR A 31 4.33 -8.37 -9.50
N VAL A 32 5.25 -7.45 -9.80
CA VAL A 32 6.61 -7.45 -9.24
C VAL A 32 6.56 -7.31 -7.72
N TRP A 33 5.76 -6.37 -7.20
CA TRP A 33 5.57 -6.19 -5.75
C TRP A 33 5.08 -7.48 -5.11
N ARG A 34 4.03 -8.08 -5.66
CA ARG A 34 3.47 -9.33 -5.13
C ARG A 34 4.48 -10.48 -5.15
N HIS A 35 5.28 -10.61 -6.22
CA HIS A 35 6.35 -11.61 -6.29
C HIS A 35 7.41 -11.40 -5.19
N ARG A 36 7.74 -10.12 -4.91
CA ARG A 36 8.68 -9.74 -3.84
C ARG A 36 8.08 -9.70 -2.45
N ARG A 37 6.80 -10.11 -2.29
CA ARG A 37 6.02 -10.01 -1.04
C ARG A 37 5.99 -8.58 -0.47
N GLN A 38 5.92 -7.61 -1.37
CA GLN A 38 5.74 -6.19 -1.08
C GLN A 38 4.37 -5.75 -1.59
N GLY A 39 3.94 -4.56 -1.15
CA GLY A 39 2.68 -3.96 -1.58
C GLY A 39 1.47 -4.39 -0.74
N PRO A 40 0.27 -4.03 -1.19
CA PRO A 40 -0.95 -4.20 -0.41
C PRO A 40 -1.34 -5.68 -0.25
N PRO A 41 -2.04 -6.03 0.84
CA PRO A 41 -2.52 -7.37 1.08
C PRO A 41 -3.37 -7.90 -0.08
N SER A 42 -3.04 -9.10 -0.56
CA SER A 42 -3.78 -9.81 -1.60
C SER A 42 -4.01 -11.26 -1.20
N PHE A 43 -5.06 -11.87 -1.73
CA PHE A 43 -5.39 -13.27 -1.46
C PHE A 43 -5.93 -13.95 -2.73
N ARG A 44 -5.93 -15.29 -2.76
CA ARG A 44 -6.60 -16.05 -3.82
C ARG A 44 -8.05 -16.30 -3.42
N MET A 45 -8.98 -15.99 -4.32
CA MET A 45 -10.41 -16.21 -4.09
C MET A 45 -10.77 -17.69 -4.31
N GLY A 46 -10.53 -18.52 -3.29
CA GLY A 46 -10.79 -19.96 -3.31
C GLY A 46 -9.66 -20.80 -3.96
N PRO A 47 -9.80 -22.14 -3.96
CA PRO A 47 -8.84 -23.04 -4.61
C PRO A 47 -8.73 -22.77 -6.11
N GLY A 48 -7.51 -22.55 -6.62
CA GLY A 48 -7.30 -22.18 -8.03
C GLY A 48 -7.82 -20.78 -8.42
N GLY A 49 -8.29 -20.00 -7.44
CA GLY A 49 -8.91 -18.71 -7.65
C GLY A 49 -7.97 -17.61 -8.13
N ARG A 50 -8.58 -16.56 -8.70
CA ARG A 50 -7.88 -15.34 -9.09
C ARG A 50 -7.37 -14.59 -7.86
N VAL A 51 -6.32 -13.80 -8.07
CA VAL A 51 -5.79 -12.90 -7.04
C VAL A 51 -6.73 -11.71 -6.93
N MET A 52 -7.18 -11.46 -5.71
CA MET A 52 -8.09 -10.36 -5.38
C MET A 52 -7.50 -9.51 -4.26
N TYR A 53 -7.89 -8.25 -4.25
CA TYR A 53 -7.58 -7.25 -3.25
C TYR A 53 -8.89 -6.78 -2.62
N ARG A 54 -8.91 -6.54 -1.31
CA ARG A 54 -10.04 -5.83 -0.70
C ARG A 54 -9.77 -4.34 -0.71
N ARG A 55 -10.80 -3.55 -0.98
CA ARG A 55 -10.65 -2.08 -1.01
C ARG A 55 -10.22 -1.50 0.33
N ASP A 56 -10.83 -1.92 1.43
CA ASP A 56 -10.48 -1.45 2.78
C ASP A 56 -9.01 -1.73 3.15
N LEU A 57 -8.48 -2.88 2.73
CA LEU A 57 -7.07 -3.23 2.92
C LEU A 57 -6.13 -2.44 2.00
N LEU A 58 -6.56 -2.09 0.78
CA LEU A 58 -5.78 -1.19 -0.08
C LEU A 58 -5.69 0.20 0.54
N ASP A 59 -6.80 0.73 1.04
CA ASP A 59 -6.87 2.05 1.68
C ASP A 59 -6.01 2.07 2.95
N THR A 60 -6.15 1.06 3.81
CA THR A 60 -5.33 0.92 5.01
C THR A 60 -3.85 0.86 4.66
N TRP A 61 -3.47 0.05 3.67
CA TRP A 61 -2.09 -0.05 3.23
C TRP A 61 -1.54 1.29 2.70
N LEU A 62 -2.34 2.06 1.95
CA LEU A 62 -1.94 3.40 1.49
C LEU A 62 -1.64 4.34 2.66
N THR A 63 -2.50 4.35 3.68
CA THR A 63 -2.27 5.13 4.90
C THR A 63 -0.99 4.70 5.60
N GLU A 64 -0.79 3.40 5.79
CA GLU A 64 0.45 2.87 6.40
C GLU A 64 1.71 3.24 5.60
N GLN A 65 1.66 3.20 4.26
CA GLN A 65 2.78 3.64 3.42
C GLN A 65 3.07 5.14 3.58
N GLN A 66 2.03 5.97 3.65
CA GLN A 66 2.17 7.40 3.84
C GLN A 66 2.76 7.72 5.22
N GLU A 67 2.33 7.03 6.27
CA GLU A 67 2.85 7.22 7.62
C GLU A 67 4.30 6.73 7.77
N ALA A 68 4.69 5.68 7.05
CA ALA A 68 6.06 5.17 7.07
C ALA A 68 7.04 6.04 6.26
N ASP A 69 6.55 6.82 5.28
CA ASP A 69 7.39 7.70 4.47
C ASP A 69 7.77 8.96 5.26
N SER A 70 9.08 9.11 5.56
CA SER A 70 9.59 10.25 6.33
C SER A 70 9.38 11.61 5.66
N ARG A 71 9.08 11.65 4.36
CA ARG A 71 8.73 12.91 3.67
C ARG A 71 7.31 13.35 3.98
N SER A 72 6.41 12.39 4.17
CA SER A 72 5.00 12.62 4.48
C SER A 72 4.74 12.66 5.99
N ASN A 73 5.59 12.02 6.79
CA ASN A 73 5.51 12.00 8.26
C ASN A 73 6.63 12.80 8.91
N THR A 74 6.29 13.97 9.46
CA THR A 74 7.23 14.87 10.16
C THR A 74 7.92 14.21 11.35
N ALA A 75 7.24 13.30 12.07
CA ALA A 75 7.83 12.61 13.23
C ALA A 75 8.99 11.67 12.84
N LEU A 76 9.02 11.20 11.60
CA LEU A 76 10.09 10.37 11.04
C LEU A 76 11.13 11.19 10.25
N SER A 77 10.96 12.51 10.17
CA SER A 77 11.85 13.36 9.40
C SER A 77 13.26 13.34 10.00
N PRO A 78 14.30 12.93 9.23
CA PRO A 78 15.68 12.91 9.72
C PRO A 78 16.21 14.30 10.05
N LEU A 79 15.58 15.36 9.51
CA LEU A 79 15.92 16.76 9.79
C LEU A 79 15.51 17.20 11.20
N MET A 80 14.50 16.55 11.80
CA MET A 80 14.05 16.87 13.16
C MET A 80 14.74 16.02 14.24
N LYS A 81 15.52 15.00 13.84
CA LYS A 81 16.24 14.15 14.79
C LYS A 81 17.49 14.86 15.30
N ALA A 82 17.66 14.95 16.62
CA ALA A 82 18.86 15.52 17.22
C ALA A 82 20.13 14.79 16.70
N PRO A 83 21.23 15.51 16.41
CA PRO A 83 22.46 14.90 15.91
C PRO A 83 22.92 13.78 16.84
N GLN A 84 22.87 12.55 16.35
CA GLN A 84 23.28 11.40 17.13
C GLN A 84 24.82 11.39 17.15
N ARG A 85 25.41 11.87 18.26
CA ARG A 85 26.85 11.78 18.50
C ARG A 85 27.25 10.31 18.33
N ARG A 86 28.06 10.02 17.32
CA ARG A 86 28.65 8.70 17.13
C ARG A 86 29.36 8.34 18.43
N SER A 87 28.94 7.24 19.07
CA SER A 87 29.62 6.72 20.25
C SER A 87 31.10 6.54 19.91
N PRO A 88 32.02 6.95 20.79
CA PRO A 88 33.44 6.77 20.54
C PRO A 88 33.71 5.28 20.29
N ARG A 89 34.40 4.96 19.20
CA ARG A 89 34.87 3.59 18.95
C ARG A 89 35.71 3.19 20.16
N ARG A 90 35.27 2.15 20.89
CA ARG A 90 36.07 1.52 21.94
C ARG A 90 37.42 1.13 21.32
N ALA A 91 38.50 1.72 21.83
CA ALA A 91 39.86 1.26 21.54
C ALA A 91 40.06 -0.09 22.23
N ALA A 92 40.71 -1.02 21.52
CA ALA A 92 41.09 -2.35 22.02
C ALA A 92 42.36 -2.27 22.88
#